data_AF-A0A8J7KX34-F1
#
_entry.id   AF-A0A8J7KX34-F1
#
_cell.length_a   1.000
_cell.length_b   1.000
_cell.length_c   1.000
_cell.angle_alpha   90.00
_cell.angle_beta   90.00
_cell.angle_gamma   90.00
#
_symmetry.space_group_name_H-M   'P 1'
#
loop_
_entity.id
_entity.type
_entity.pdbx_description
1 polymer ?
#
loop_
_entity_poly.entity_id
_entity_poly.type
_entity_poly.pdbx_seq_one_letter_code
_entity_poly.pdbx_strand_id
1 'polypeptide(L)'
;MSELRIRQEPSGDRREHTGVVKGDRVEVVIDAGSGSRTYEVVATRAGRRVEVSVGRGVVEVSEVTRGGTTVRTARFMASRILALVEHPAQRAAEPDDA
;
A
#
# COMPACT_ATOMS: atom_id res chain seq x y z
N MET A 1 -7.61 -45.69 -2.51
CA MET A 1 -7.02 -44.75 -1.54
C MET A 1 -5.63 -44.40 -2.02
N SER A 2 -5.37 -43.13 -2.33
CA SER A 2 -4.10 -42.43 -2.03
C SER A 2 -4.17 -41.00 -2.56
N GLU A 3 -4.16 -40.05 -1.63
CA GLU A 3 -4.20 -38.60 -1.80
C GLU A 3 -2.88 -38.07 -2.35
N LEU A 4 -2.91 -37.30 -3.45
CA LEU A 4 -1.80 -36.46 -3.88
C LEU A 4 -1.95 -35.08 -3.22
N ARG A 5 -1.31 -34.90 -2.06
CA ARG A 5 -1.25 -33.59 -1.39
C ARG A 5 -0.14 -32.74 -2.00
N ILE A 6 -0.53 -31.73 -2.76
CA ILE A 6 0.35 -30.65 -3.21
C ILE A 6 0.74 -29.84 -1.98
N ARG A 7 1.97 -30.05 -1.48
CA ARG A 7 2.61 -29.13 -0.55
C ARG A 7 3.03 -27.90 -1.35
N GLN A 8 2.37 -26.78 -1.15
CA GLN A 8 2.93 -25.49 -1.53
C GLN A 8 3.95 -25.10 -0.45
N GLU A 9 5.23 -25.13 -0.79
CA GLU A 9 6.28 -24.58 0.05
C GLU A 9 6.25 -23.06 -0.10
N PRO A 10 6.11 -22.27 0.99
CA PRO A 10 6.25 -20.83 0.89
C PRO A 10 7.72 -20.50 0.63
N SER A 11 8.02 -20.14 -0.63
CA SER A 11 9.34 -19.67 -1.07
C SER A 11 9.76 -18.46 -0.24
N GLY A 12 10.83 -18.63 0.54
CA GLY A 12 11.44 -17.58 1.32
C GLY A 12 12.15 -16.57 0.42
N ASP A 13 11.71 -15.31 0.47
CA ASP A 13 12.55 -14.17 0.10
C ASP A 13 12.83 -13.35 1.36
N ARG A 14 13.83 -13.79 2.14
CA ARG A 14 14.46 -13.00 3.19
C ARG A 14 15.52 -12.10 2.55
N ARG A 15 15.10 -11.03 1.88
CA ARG A 15 15.94 -9.85 1.75
C ARG A 15 15.53 -8.84 2.81
N GLU A 16 16.42 -8.63 3.76
CA GLU A 16 16.35 -7.53 4.72
C GLU A 16 16.34 -6.20 3.96
N HIS A 17 15.14 -5.74 3.63
CA HIS A 17 14.92 -4.37 3.20
C HIS A 17 14.97 -3.49 4.43
N THR A 18 16.17 -3.14 4.88
CA THR A 18 16.40 -1.95 5.73
C THR A 18 16.29 -0.72 4.84
N GLY A 19 15.14 -0.58 4.16
CA GLY A 19 14.81 0.55 3.32
C GLY A 19 13.76 1.38 4.05
N VAL A 20 13.95 2.70 4.06
CA VAL A 20 12.89 3.67 4.36
C VAL A 20 11.61 3.16 3.68
N VAL A 21 10.59 2.84 4.47
CA VAL A 21 9.38 2.23 3.91
C VAL A 21 8.80 3.20 2.89
N LYS A 22 8.78 2.80 1.62
CA LYS A 22 8.07 3.53 0.56
C LYS A 22 6.63 3.70 1.00
N GLY A 23 6.07 4.89 0.80
CA GLY A 23 4.62 5.03 0.73
C GLY A 23 3.91 4.61 2.02
N ASP A 24 4.26 5.17 3.18
CA ASP A 24 3.36 5.00 4.33
C ASP A 24 2.04 5.74 4.10
N ARG A 25 1.96 6.59 3.07
CA ARG A 25 0.76 7.33 2.71
C ARG A 25 0.60 7.47 1.20
N VAL A 26 -0.64 7.31 0.75
CA VAL A 26 -1.07 7.58 -0.63
C VAL A 26 -2.23 8.55 -0.59
N GLU A 27 -2.11 9.63 -1.34
CA GLU A 27 -3.20 10.57 -1.62
C GLU A 27 -3.82 10.23 -2.98
N VAL A 28 -5.16 10.09 -3.01
CA VAL A 28 -5.93 9.81 -4.21
C VAL A 28 -6.91 10.96 -4.44
N VAL A 29 -6.75 11.67 -5.54
CA VAL A 29 -7.70 12.70 -5.97
C VAL A 29 -8.60 12.11 -7.06
N ILE A 30 -9.91 12.16 -6.88
CA ILE A 30 -10.90 11.69 -7.85
C ILE A 30 -11.83 12.80 -8.30
N ASP A 31 -12.39 12.64 -9.49
CA ASP A 31 -13.59 13.35 -9.92
C ASP A 31 -14.85 12.74 -9.28
N ALA A 32 -15.61 13.57 -8.58
CA ALA A 32 -16.87 13.21 -7.94
C ALA A 32 -18.11 13.69 -8.71
N GLY A 33 -17.94 14.22 -9.93
CA GLY A 33 -19.01 14.68 -10.82
C GLY A 33 -19.44 16.14 -10.61
N SER A 34 -19.23 16.69 -9.42
CA SER A 34 -19.46 18.12 -9.11
C SER A 34 -18.19 18.84 -8.65
N GLY A 35 -17.03 18.23 -8.86
CA GLY A 35 -15.72 18.68 -8.36
C GLY A 35 -14.85 17.52 -7.92
N SER A 36 -13.67 17.83 -7.37
CA SER A 36 -12.72 16.81 -6.91
C SER A 36 -12.95 16.39 -5.46
N ARG A 37 -12.59 15.14 -5.13
CA ARG A 37 -12.46 14.65 -3.75
C ARG A 37 -11.09 14.04 -3.54
N THR A 38 -10.48 14.37 -2.41
CA THR A 38 -9.19 13.83 -2.00
C THR A 38 -9.40 12.78 -0.90
N TYR A 39 -8.74 11.65 -1.04
CA TYR A 39 -8.71 10.55 -0.10
C TYR A 39 -7.27 10.27 0.32
N GLU A 40 -7.08 9.92 1.58
CA GLU A 40 -5.77 9.56 2.10
C GLU A 40 -5.82 8.12 2.64
N VAL A 41 -4.87 7.29 2.22
CA VAL A 41 -4.66 5.95 2.76
C VAL A 41 -3.30 5.93 3.42
N VAL A 42 -3.26 5.65 4.72
CA VAL A 42 -2.05 5.70 5.56
C VAL A 42 -1.74 4.32 6.14
N ALA A 43 -0.49 3.94 6.28
CA ALA A 43 -0.07 2.81 7.08
C ALA A 43 -0.23 3.16 8.57
N THR A 44 -1.17 2.51 9.26
CA THR A 44 -1.55 2.91 10.63
C THR A 44 -0.66 2.36 11.73
N ARG A 45 0.29 1.47 11.41
CA ARG A 45 1.20 0.86 12.37
C ARG A 45 2.61 0.78 11.82
N ALA A 46 3.58 0.83 12.74
CA ALA A 46 4.99 0.67 12.45
C ALA A 46 5.26 -0.60 11.61
N GLY A 47 6.08 -0.45 10.56
CA GLY A 47 6.46 -1.54 9.67
C GLY A 47 5.39 -1.97 8.68
N ARG A 48 4.23 -1.31 8.63
CA ARG A 48 3.28 -1.44 7.52
C ARG A 48 3.61 -0.43 6.43
N ARG A 49 3.12 -0.69 5.21
CA ARG A 49 3.26 0.19 4.05
C ARG A 49 1.95 0.25 3.27
N VAL A 50 1.81 1.25 2.43
CA VAL A 50 0.70 1.34 1.48
C VAL A 50 1.20 0.91 0.11
N GLU A 51 0.48 -0.01 -0.51
CA GLU A 51 0.72 -0.48 -1.87
C GLU A 51 -0.41 -0.03 -2.79
N VAL A 52 -0.05 0.28 -4.03
CA VAL A 52 -1.00 0.54 -5.11
C VAL A 52 -0.91 -0.59 -6.12
N SER A 53 -2.07 -1.15 -6.48
CA SER A 53 -2.20 -2.05 -7.62
C SER A 53 -3.24 -1.50 -8.60
N VAL A 54 -3.01 -1.71 -9.89
CA VAL A 54 -3.91 -1.26 -10.96
C VAL A 54 -4.30 -2.46 -11.81
N GLY A 55 -5.60 -2.67 -12.00
CA GLY A 55 -6.09 -3.78 -12.82
C GLY A 55 -7.59 -3.71 -13.07
N ARG A 56 -8.03 -4.22 -14.23
CA ARG A 56 -9.46 -4.34 -14.60
C ARG A 56 -10.27 -3.04 -14.39
N GLY A 57 -9.66 -1.88 -14.67
CA GLY A 57 -10.32 -0.57 -14.53
C GLY A 57 -10.47 -0.07 -13.09
N VAL A 58 -9.82 -0.72 -12.13
CA VAL A 58 -9.82 -0.34 -10.71
C VAL A 58 -8.38 -0.11 -10.26
N VAL A 59 -8.19 0.88 -9.40
CA VAL A 59 -6.97 1.08 -8.61
C VAL A 59 -7.29 0.66 -7.18
N GLU A 60 -6.52 -0.30 -6.66
CA GLU A 60 -6.59 -0.69 -5.26
C GLU A 60 -5.43 -0.05 -4.51
N VAL A 61 -5.75 0.56 -3.37
CA VAL A 61 -4.76 1.15 -2.46
C VAL A 61 -4.89 0.41 -1.14
N SER A 62 -3.87 -0.37 -0.79
CA SER A 62 -3.93 -1.31 0.33
C SER A 62 -2.86 -1.03 1.37
N GLU A 63 -3.25 -0.97 2.63
CA GLU A 63 -2.30 -1.09 3.73
C GLU A 63 -1.93 -2.56 3.89
N VAL A 64 -0.64 -2.85 3.82
CA VAL A 64 -0.10 -4.21 3.97
C VAL A 64 0.87 -4.28 5.15
N THR A 65 0.89 -5.43 5.81
CA THR A 65 1.90 -5.73 6.83
C THR A 65 3.27 -5.90 6.20
N ARG A 66 4.33 -5.92 7.03
CA ARG A 66 5.69 -6.26 6.58
C ARG A 66 5.75 -7.62 5.85
N GLY A 67 4.91 -8.57 6.25
CA GLY A 67 4.81 -9.89 5.62
C GLY A 67 3.94 -9.93 4.37
N GLY A 68 3.44 -8.78 3.88
CA GLY A 68 2.61 -8.70 2.67
C GLY A 68 1.13 -9.02 2.89
N THR A 69 0.67 -9.20 4.13
CA THR A 69 -0.75 -9.44 4.42
C THR A 69 -1.52 -8.13 4.32
N THR A 70 -2.54 -8.09 3.46
CA THR A 70 -3.45 -6.95 3.36
C THR A 70 -4.27 -6.78 4.65
N VAL A 71 -4.27 -5.55 5.18
CA VAL A 71 -5.03 -5.17 6.38
C VAL A 71 -6.32 -4.48 6.00
N ARG A 72 -6.23 -3.50 5.10
CA ARG A 72 -7.37 -2.73 4.58
C ARG A 72 -7.10 -2.32 3.15
N THR A 73 -8.17 -2.17 2.38
CA THR A 73 -8.11 -1.81 0.97
C THR A 73 -9.15 -0.75 0.66
N ALA A 74 -8.72 0.32 0.00
CA ALA A 74 -9.60 1.25 -0.70
C ALA A 74 -9.57 0.92 -2.19
N ARG A 75 -10.71 1.09 -2.86
CA ARG A 75 -10.84 0.85 -4.30
C ARG A 75 -11.40 2.08 -5.00
N PHE A 76 -10.78 2.45 -6.11
CA PHE A 76 -11.16 3.59 -6.91
C PHE A 76 -11.34 3.17 -8.36
N MET A 77 -12.39 3.66 -9.03
CA MET A 77 -12.50 3.48 -10.47
C MET A 77 -11.39 4.27 -11.15
N ALA A 78 -10.56 3.59 -11.93
CA ALA A 78 -9.40 4.21 -12.58
C ALA A 78 -9.80 5.39 -13.47
N SER A 79 -10.97 5.29 -14.11
CA SER A 79 -11.52 6.35 -14.98
C SER A 79 -11.88 7.65 -14.26
N ARG A 80 -11.92 7.67 -12.92
CA ARG A 80 -12.24 8.85 -12.12
C ARG A 80 -11.03 9.42 -11.38
N ILE A 81 -9.85 8.80 -11.46
CA ILE A 81 -8.67 9.29 -10.74
C ILE A 81 -8.07 10.46 -11.52
N LEU A 82 -7.94 11.59 -10.83
CA LEU A 82 -7.28 12.80 -11.32
C LEU A 82 -5.81 12.82 -10.93
N ALA A 83 -5.49 12.33 -9.72
CA ALA A 83 -4.11 12.24 -9.23
C ALA A 83 -3.95 11.06 -8.25
N LEU A 84 -2.76 10.47 -8.26
CA LEU A 84 -2.31 9.47 -7.31
C LEU A 84 -0.90 9.84 -6.87
N VAL A 85 -0.74 10.23 -5.60
CA VAL A 85 0.53 10.72 -5.06
C VAL A 85 0.99 9.78 -3.95
N GLU A 86 2.15 9.16 -4.15
CA GLU A 86 2.81 8.36 -3.13
C GLU A 86 3.74 9.25 -2.31
N HIS A 87 3.57 9.27 -0.99
CA HIS A 87 4.43 10.03 -0.08
C HIS A 87 5.43 9.09 0.59
N PRO A 88 6.75 9.38 0.55
CA PRO A 88 7.71 8.60 1.33
C PRO A 88 7.43 8.78 2.82
N ALA A 89 7.67 7.73 3.60
CA ALA A 89 7.53 7.82 5.06
C ALA A 89 8.41 8.94 5.60
N GLN A 90 7.82 9.82 6.41
CA GLN A 90 8.59 10.83 7.14
C GLN A 90 9.56 10.08 8.05
N ARG A 91 10.87 10.25 7.80
CA ARG A 91 11.88 9.87 8.78
C ARG A 91 11.55 10.64 10.04
N ALA A 92 11.40 9.96 11.18
CA ALA A 92 11.32 10.64 12.46
C ALA A 92 12.51 11.61 12.52
N ALA A 93 12.23 12.91 12.67
CA ALA A 93 13.29 13.87 12.92
C ALA A 93 13.97 13.40 14.21
N GLU A 94 15.21 12.93 14.09
CA GLU A 94 16.00 12.66 15.28
C GLU A 94 16.23 14.04 15.94
N PRO A 95 15.81 14.24 17.20
CA PRO A 95 16.10 15.48 17.89
C PRO A 95 17.57 15.45 18.31
N ASP A 96 18.49 15.72 17.38
CA ASP A 96 19.91 15.88 17.70
C ASP A 96 20.59 16.81 16.68
N ASP A 97 20.19 18.09 16.69
CA ASP A 97 20.92 19.21 16.10
C ASP A 97 20.48 20.50 16.85
N ALA A 98 20.64 20.51 18.18
CA ALA A 98 20.45 21.69 19.03
C ALA A 98 21.62 21.87 19.99
#